data_AF-A0A382KFR4-F1
#
_entry.id   AF-A0A382KFR4-F1
#
_cell.length_a   1.000
_cell.length_b   1.000
_cell.length_c   1.000
_cell.angle_alpha   90.00
_cell.angle_beta   90.00
_cell.angle_gamma   90.00
#
_symmetry.space_group_name_H-M   'P 1'
#
loop_
_entity.id
_entity.type
_entity.pdbx_description
1 polymer ?
#
loop_
_entity_poly.entity_id
_entity_poly.type
_entity_poly.pdbx_seq_one_letter_code
_entity_poly.pdbx_strand_id
1 'polypeptide(L)'
;PYNAKGLLTSAVESNDPVIFFEPKRCYRGPFYGDPHNVPTWEGHPEAEVPESHYTVPLGEARLAMEGDECTVIAWGTMVHVSEQAIRDSGISCDLIDLQTLVPWDREAIVESIEKTGRCVIVHEAPKTSGFGAEMVASIQERCFYRLESPIQRVTGWDTPFPHTTEWDYMPGPARIAAAIHRTQED
;
A
#
# COMPACT_ATOMS: atom_id res chain seq x y z
N PRO A 1 7.25 3.28 -12.09
CA PRO A 1 8.66 3.64 -12.36
C PRO A 1 8.98 5.11 -12.05
N TYR A 2 8.05 6.00 -12.38
CA TYR A 2 8.12 7.43 -12.07
C TYR A 2 8.48 7.73 -10.60
N ASN A 3 7.73 7.16 -9.64
CA ASN A 3 8.01 7.37 -8.21
C ASN A 3 9.37 6.80 -7.81
N ALA A 4 9.80 5.66 -8.38
CA ALA A 4 11.08 5.05 -8.03
C ALA A 4 12.26 5.97 -8.33
N LYS A 5 12.31 6.59 -9.53
CA LYS A 5 13.35 7.58 -9.86
C LYS A 5 13.24 8.83 -8.98
N GLY A 6 12.04 9.38 -8.82
CA GLY A 6 11.84 10.62 -8.06
C GLY A 6 12.22 10.47 -6.58
N LEU A 7 11.75 9.40 -5.93
CA LEU A 7 12.06 9.10 -4.53
C LEU A 7 13.52 8.74 -4.33
N LEU A 8 14.14 7.99 -5.26
CA LEU A 8 15.57 7.68 -5.18
C LEU A 8 16.42 8.95 -5.33
N THR A 9 16.02 9.87 -6.22
CA THR A 9 16.68 11.17 -6.37
C THR A 9 16.61 11.96 -5.05
N SER A 10 15.41 12.07 -4.46
CA SER A 10 15.22 12.70 -3.15
C SER A 10 16.00 12.02 -2.03
N ALA A 11 16.09 10.69 -2.04
CA ALA A 11 16.83 9.91 -1.05
C ALA A 11 18.34 10.16 -1.11
N VAL A 12 18.91 10.25 -2.33
CA VAL A 12 20.32 10.56 -2.55
C VAL A 12 20.66 12.00 -2.17
N GLU A 13 19.73 12.93 -2.39
CA GLU A 13 19.90 14.36 -2.07
C GLU A 13 19.62 14.70 -0.59
N SER A 14 19.04 13.77 0.16
CA SER A 14 18.78 13.93 1.59
C SER A 14 20.09 14.05 2.39
N ASN A 15 20.06 14.91 3.41
CA ASN A 15 21.16 15.00 4.39
C ASN A 15 21.04 13.94 5.51
N ASP A 16 19.93 13.19 5.54
CA ASP A 16 19.70 12.11 6.49
C ASP A 16 19.99 10.74 5.86
N PRO A 17 20.40 9.72 6.64
CA PRO A 17 20.54 8.36 6.13
C PRO A 17 19.18 7.79 5.68
N VAL A 18 19.09 7.38 4.40
CA VAL A 18 17.87 6.78 3.84
C VAL A 18 18.09 5.31 3.52
N ILE A 19 17.19 4.46 4.00
CA ILE A 19 17.09 3.05 3.58
C ILE A 19 16.05 2.96 2.47
N PHE A 20 16.51 2.74 1.24
CA PHE A 20 15.64 2.65 0.07
C PHE A 20 15.38 1.19 -0.31
N PHE A 21 14.13 0.74 -0.18
CA PHE A 21 13.73 -0.61 -0.57
C PHE A 21 13.13 -0.63 -1.96
N GLU A 22 13.68 -1.48 -2.82
CA GLU A 22 13.19 -1.68 -4.18
C GLU A 22 12.37 -2.99 -4.27
N PRO A 23 11.04 -2.93 -4.52
CA PRO A 23 10.23 -4.12 -4.66
C PRO A 23 10.62 -4.87 -5.94
N LYS A 24 11.47 -5.89 -5.81
CA LYS A 24 11.97 -6.67 -6.96
C LYS A 24 10.84 -7.24 -7.83
N ARG A 25 9.68 -7.52 -7.23
CA ARG A 25 8.49 -8.02 -7.94
C ARG A 25 7.99 -7.02 -8.99
N CYS A 26 8.23 -5.74 -8.77
CA CYS A 26 7.83 -4.63 -9.63
C CYS A 26 8.93 -4.17 -10.61
N TYR A 27 10.10 -4.83 -10.68
CA TYR A 27 11.19 -4.36 -11.55
C TYR A 27 10.84 -4.36 -13.03
N ARG A 28 10.10 -5.37 -13.50
CA ARG A 28 9.79 -5.52 -14.93
C ARG A 28 8.39 -5.10 -15.31
N GLY A 29 7.51 -4.93 -14.33
CA GLY A 29 6.12 -4.51 -14.52
C GLY A 29 5.37 -4.52 -13.20
N PRO A 30 4.13 -3.99 -13.18
CA PRO A 30 3.27 -4.09 -12.02
C PRO A 30 2.86 -5.56 -11.77
N PHE A 31 2.47 -5.87 -10.54
CA PHE A 31 1.99 -7.19 -10.17
C PHE A 31 0.66 -7.10 -9.42
N TYR A 32 -0.39 -7.63 -10.02
CA TYR A 32 -1.76 -7.54 -9.50
C TYR A 32 -2.18 -8.77 -8.69
N GLY A 33 -1.25 -9.65 -8.32
CA GLY A 33 -1.51 -10.83 -7.50
C GLY A 33 -1.71 -12.14 -8.27
N ASP A 34 -1.76 -12.11 -9.61
CA ASP A 34 -1.84 -13.32 -10.45
C ASP A 34 -0.45 -13.71 -10.97
N PRO A 35 0.13 -14.84 -10.52
CA PRO A 35 1.44 -15.29 -10.98
C PRO A 35 1.47 -15.76 -12.44
N HIS A 36 0.32 -16.02 -13.05
CA HIS A 36 0.19 -16.44 -14.44
C HIS A 36 -0.02 -15.27 -15.39
N ASN A 37 -0.34 -14.09 -14.87
CA ASN A 37 -0.49 -12.85 -15.63
C ASN A 37 0.46 -11.77 -15.10
N VAL A 38 1.64 -11.68 -15.72
CA VAL A 38 2.72 -10.80 -15.27
C VAL A 38 3.00 -9.76 -16.36
N PRO A 39 2.24 -8.65 -16.39
CA PRO A 39 2.44 -7.60 -17.38
C PRO A 39 3.82 -6.93 -17.19
N THR A 40 4.31 -6.28 -18.23
CA THR A 40 5.49 -5.42 -18.16
C THR A 40 5.07 -3.97 -17.92
N TRP A 41 6.04 -3.09 -17.69
CA TRP A 41 5.80 -1.64 -17.67
C TRP A 41 5.46 -1.07 -19.04
N GLU A 42 5.62 -1.82 -20.13
CA GLU A 42 5.31 -1.33 -21.47
C GLU A 42 3.84 -0.95 -21.60
N GLY A 43 3.57 0.30 -21.99
CA GLY A 43 2.20 0.82 -22.12
C GLY A 43 1.49 1.13 -20.79
N HIS A 44 2.15 0.96 -19.65
CA HIS A 44 1.56 1.33 -18.36
C HIS A 44 1.73 2.85 -18.10
N PRO A 45 0.68 3.58 -17.66
CA PRO A 45 0.77 5.04 -17.46
C PRO A 45 1.91 5.49 -16.54
N GLU A 46 2.18 4.73 -15.47
CA GLU A 46 3.27 5.04 -14.52
C GLU A 46 4.68 4.63 -15.00
N ALA A 47 4.81 4.14 -16.23
CA ALA A 47 6.08 3.81 -16.85
C ALA A 47 6.73 5.01 -17.57
N GLU A 48 5.99 6.08 -17.80
CA GLU A 48 6.53 7.33 -18.34
C GLU A 48 7.44 7.99 -17.30
N VAL A 49 8.73 8.05 -17.59
CA VAL A 49 9.75 8.58 -16.68
C VAL A 49 10.49 9.72 -17.41
N PRO A 50 10.40 10.97 -16.94
CA PRO A 50 11.16 12.07 -17.50
C PRO A 50 12.66 11.78 -17.50
N GLU A 51 13.38 12.11 -18.56
CA GLU A 51 14.85 11.98 -18.58
C GLU A 51 15.51 13.03 -17.68
N SER A 52 14.91 14.22 -17.58
CA SER A 52 15.39 15.32 -16.76
C SER A 52 15.43 14.98 -15.27
N HIS A 53 16.16 15.79 -14.51
CA HIS A 53 16.10 15.76 -13.05
C HIS A 53 14.69 16.09 -12.57
N TYR A 54 14.20 15.32 -11.60
CA TYR A 54 13.02 15.61 -10.80
C TYR A 54 13.08 14.82 -9.50
N THR A 55 12.33 15.28 -8.51
CA THR A 55 12.21 14.66 -7.19
C THR A 55 10.75 14.33 -6.91
N VAL A 56 10.54 13.36 -6.03
CA VAL A 56 9.26 13.13 -5.35
C VAL A 56 9.51 13.31 -3.86
N PRO A 57 8.75 14.16 -3.15
CA PRO A 57 9.02 14.46 -1.75
C PRO A 57 8.97 13.21 -0.88
N LEU A 58 9.95 13.08 0.02
CA LEU A 58 9.95 12.06 1.06
C LEU A 58 8.94 12.45 2.14
N GLY A 59 8.29 11.46 2.73
CA GLY A 59 7.29 11.66 3.77
C GLY A 59 5.91 12.08 3.27
N GLU A 60 5.68 12.12 1.95
CA GLU A 60 4.38 12.39 1.36
C GLU A 60 3.79 11.12 0.73
N ALA A 61 2.55 10.78 1.11
CA ALA A 61 1.83 9.66 0.52
C ALA A 61 1.14 10.07 -0.79
N ARG A 62 0.81 9.07 -1.61
CA ARG A 62 0.11 9.27 -2.89
C ARG A 62 -1.25 8.60 -2.84
N LEU A 63 -2.30 9.36 -3.20
CA LEU A 63 -3.62 8.80 -3.50
C LEU A 63 -3.58 8.13 -4.89
N ALA A 64 -3.52 6.81 -4.91
CA ALA A 64 -3.45 6.01 -6.13
C ALA A 64 -4.83 5.71 -6.74
N MET A 65 -5.86 5.61 -5.91
CA MET A 65 -7.26 5.53 -6.31
C MET A 65 -8.09 6.37 -5.34
N GLU A 66 -9.12 7.04 -5.84
CA GLU A 66 -10.05 7.82 -5.04
C GLU A 66 -11.34 7.01 -4.80
N GLY A 67 -11.82 7.06 -3.56
CA GLY A 67 -13.10 6.51 -3.16
C GLY A 67 -13.58 7.10 -1.84
N ASP A 68 -14.60 6.52 -1.23
CA ASP A 68 -15.31 7.13 -0.09
C ASP A 68 -15.89 6.14 0.93
N GLU A 69 -15.81 4.83 0.69
CA GLU A 69 -16.36 3.80 1.58
C GLU A 69 -15.30 3.11 2.46
N CYS A 70 -14.03 3.12 2.05
CA CYS A 70 -12.92 2.55 2.83
C CYS A 70 -11.57 3.13 2.44
N THR A 71 -10.70 3.37 3.42
CA THR A 71 -9.29 3.70 3.18
C THR A 71 -8.44 2.42 3.18
N VAL A 72 -7.81 2.12 2.05
CA VAL A 72 -6.83 1.04 1.91
C VAL A 72 -5.44 1.65 1.89
N ILE A 73 -4.57 1.23 2.80
CA ILE A 73 -3.20 1.74 2.93
C ILE A 73 -2.22 0.63 2.55
N ALA A 74 -1.36 0.90 1.58
CA ALA A 74 -0.39 -0.07 1.07
C ALA A 74 0.93 0.61 0.67
N TRP A 75 1.93 -0.21 0.34
CA TRP A 75 3.19 0.23 -0.25
C TRP A 75 3.85 -0.90 -1.06
N GLY A 76 4.74 -0.52 -1.97
CA GLY A 76 5.44 -1.46 -2.84
C GLY A 76 4.49 -2.27 -3.71
N THR A 77 4.72 -3.58 -3.84
CA THR A 77 3.87 -4.47 -4.67
C THR A 77 2.41 -4.44 -4.25
N MET A 78 2.13 -4.28 -2.95
CA MET A 78 0.78 -4.35 -2.40
C MET A 78 -0.12 -3.21 -2.87
N VAL A 79 0.42 -2.12 -3.41
CA VAL A 79 -0.38 -1.06 -4.05
C VAL A 79 -1.15 -1.64 -5.24
N HIS A 80 -0.47 -2.30 -6.17
CA HIS A 80 -1.10 -2.91 -7.35
C HIS A 80 -2.02 -4.08 -6.99
N VAL A 81 -1.64 -4.91 -6.01
CA VAL A 81 -2.52 -6.01 -5.56
C VAL A 81 -3.78 -5.45 -4.89
N SER A 82 -3.67 -4.35 -4.14
CA SER A 82 -4.83 -3.66 -3.56
C SER A 82 -5.70 -2.98 -4.62
N GLU A 83 -5.10 -2.42 -5.67
CA GLU A 83 -5.81 -1.87 -6.82
C GLU A 83 -6.74 -2.91 -7.46
N GLN A 84 -6.22 -4.14 -7.65
CA GLN A 84 -7.01 -5.25 -8.15
C GLN A 84 -8.07 -5.70 -7.13
N ALA A 85 -7.70 -5.80 -5.85
CA ALA A 85 -8.63 -6.19 -4.79
C ALA A 85 -9.82 -5.22 -4.64
N ILE A 86 -9.57 -3.92 -4.79
CA ILE A 86 -10.61 -2.88 -4.73
C ILE A 86 -11.59 -3.08 -5.89
N ARG A 87 -11.09 -3.25 -7.12
CA ARG A 87 -11.93 -3.59 -8.28
C ARG A 87 -12.74 -4.86 -8.07
N ASP A 88 -12.11 -5.91 -7.55
CA ASP A 88 -12.76 -7.20 -7.31
C ASP A 88 -13.83 -7.12 -6.20
N SER A 89 -13.62 -6.25 -5.21
CA SER A 89 -14.57 -6.03 -4.11
C SER A 89 -15.82 -5.25 -4.53
N GLY A 90 -15.71 -4.39 -5.56
CA GLY A 90 -16.78 -3.48 -5.96
C GLY A 90 -17.09 -2.36 -4.96
N ILE A 91 -16.23 -2.15 -3.96
CA ILE A 91 -16.34 -1.09 -2.95
C ILE A 91 -15.47 0.10 -3.35
N SER A 92 -15.99 1.30 -3.22
CA SER A 92 -15.31 2.57 -3.50
C SER A 92 -14.27 2.86 -2.42
N CYS A 93 -12.99 2.65 -2.73
CA CYS A 93 -11.91 2.81 -1.76
C CYS A 93 -10.93 3.91 -2.15
N ASP A 94 -10.52 4.72 -1.17
CA ASP A 94 -9.25 5.42 -1.26
C ASP A 94 -8.13 4.38 -1.20
N LEU A 95 -7.22 4.38 -2.18
CA LEU A 95 -5.98 3.61 -2.11
C LEU A 95 -4.82 4.55 -1.90
N ILE A 96 -4.20 4.48 -0.71
CA ILE A 96 -3.04 5.28 -0.35
C ILE A 96 -1.78 4.43 -0.51
N ASP A 97 -0.89 4.87 -1.40
CA ASP A 97 0.49 4.41 -1.51
C ASP A 97 1.36 5.26 -0.58
N LEU A 98 1.87 4.68 0.50
CA LEU A 98 2.64 5.43 1.50
C LEU A 98 3.89 6.10 0.93
N GLN A 99 4.56 5.47 -0.03
CA GLN A 99 5.88 5.81 -0.57
C GLN A 99 7.04 5.86 0.46
N THR A 100 6.84 6.49 1.61
CA THR A 100 7.79 6.61 2.71
C THR A 100 7.21 5.95 3.97
N LEU A 101 7.96 5.01 4.56
CA LEU A 101 7.53 4.35 5.81
C LEU A 101 7.88 5.16 7.05
N VAL A 102 9.04 5.80 7.08
CA VAL A 102 9.49 6.64 8.21
C VAL A 102 10.29 7.83 7.68
N PRO A 103 9.88 9.07 7.97
CA PRO A 103 8.57 9.46 8.53
C PRO A 103 7.46 9.24 7.49
N TRP A 104 6.31 8.67 7.89
CA TRP A 104 5.16 8.49 6.99
C TRP A 104 4.17 9.65 7.14
N ASP A 105 3.41 9.89 6.07
CA ASP A 105 2.39 10.94 5.95
C ASP A 105 1.15 10.57 6.79
N ARG A 106 1.12 11.04 8.04
CA ARG A 106 0.01 10.74 8.96
C ARG A 106 -1.21 11.55 8.60
N GLU A 107 -1.00 12.77 8.15
CA GLU A 107 -2.02 13.74 7.79
C GLU A 107 -2.89 13.22 6.63
N ALA A 108 -2.27 12.74 5.53
CA ALA A 108 -3.02 12.17 4.40
C ALA A 108 -3.87 10.96 4.79
N ILE A 109 -3.35 10.12 5.70
CA ILE A 109 -4.09 8.95 6.20
C ILE A 109 -5.26 9.34 7.11
N VAL A 110 -5.05 10.30 8.00
CA VAL A 110 -6.12 10.82 8.85
C VAL A 110 -7.21 11.43 7.99
N GLU A 111 -6.87 12.28 7.02
CA GLU A 111 -7.84 12.92 6.11
C GLU A 111 -8.70 11.89 5.36
N SER A 112 -8.08 10.85 4.81
CA SER A 112 -8.82 9.78 4.13
C SER A 112 -9.72 9.00 5.10
N ILE A 113 -9.26 8.69 6.30
CA ILE A 113 -10.06 7.96 7.30
C ILE A 113 -11.19 8.84 7.86
N GLU A 114 -10.99 10.15 7.99
CA GLU A 114 -12.08 11.07 8.37
C GLU A 114 -13.20 11.08 7.31
N LYS A 115 -12.84 10.89 6.04
CA LYS A 115 -13.78 10.76 4.93
C LYS A 115 -14.49 9.39 4.94
N THR A 116 -13.75 8.30 5.06
CA THR A 116 -14.28 6.94 4.83
C THR A 116 -14.76 6.22 6.08
N GLY A 117 -14.26 6.61 7.26
CA GLY A 117 -14.54 5.98 8.55
C GLY A 117 -14.00 4.54 8.70
N ARG A 118 -13.36 3.96 7.70
CA ARG A 118 -13.00 2.53 7.66
C ARG A 118 -11.60 2.35 7.09
N CYS A 119 -10.84 1.38 7.60
CA CYS A 119 -9.43 1.26 7.24
C CYS A 119 -8.98 -0.20 7.08
N VAL A 120 -8.26 -0.48 5.99
CA VAL A 120 -7.53 -1.74 5.75
C VAL A 120 -6.06 -1.43 5.47
N ILE A 121 -5.15 -1.99 6.27
CA ILE A 121 -3.69 -1.87 6.04
C ILE A 121 -3.17 -3.15 5.39
N VAL A 122 -2.42 -3.02 4.30
CA VAL A 122 -1.93 -4.14 3.48
C VAL A 122 -0.42 -4.10 3.34
N HIS A 123 0.27 -5.17 3.72
CA HIS A 123 1.72 -5.30 3.52
C HIS A 123 2.23 -6.74 3.45
N GLU A 124 3.33 -7.01 2.75
CA GLU A 124 3.87 -8.37 2.60
C GLU A 124 4.48 -8.95 3.88
N ALA A 125 5.00 -8.08 4.77
CA ALA A 125 5.68 -8.52 5.99
C ALA A 125 4.75 -9.30 6.94
N PRO A 126 5.31 -10.17 7.82
CA PRO A 126 4.55 -10.84 8.87
C PRO A 126 3.72 -9.88 9.75
N LYS A 127 2.66 -10.43 10.34
CA LYS A 127 1.64 -9.64 11.06
C LYS A 127 2.15 -9.09 12.39
N THR A 128 2.82 -9.94 13.15
CA THR A 128 3.25 -9.65 14.51
C THR A 128 4.43 -8.69 14.50
N SER A 129 4.29 -7.57 15.21
CA SER A 129 5.30 -6.49 15.26
C SER A 129 5.73 -5.93 13.89
N GLY A 130 4.92 -6.13 12.84
CA GLY A 130 5.12 -5.50 11.54
C GLY A 130 4.70 -4.03 11.54
N PHE A 131 5.09 -3.29 10.50
CA PHE A 131 4.82 -1.84 10.43
C PHE A 131 3.33 -1.49 10.50
N GLY A 132 2.44 -2.37 10.01
CA GLY A 132 1.00 -2.17 10.16
C GLY A 132 0.51 -2.10 11.62
N ALA A 133 1.26 -2.60 12.60
CA ALA A 133 0.91 -2.46 14.02
C ALA A 133 1.09 -1.01 14.53
N GLU A 134 2.19 -0.35 14.15
CA GLU A 134 2.43 1.07 14.45
C GLU A 134 1.36 1.95 13.78
N MET A 135 1.00 1.63 12.54
CA MET A 135 -0.08 2.34 11.85
C MET A 135 -1.42 2.19 12.58
N VAL A 136 -1.81 0.96 12.95
CA VAL A 136 -3.05 0.73 13.72
C VAL A 136 -3.05 1.54 15.01
N ALA A 137 -1.95 1.52 15.78
CA ALA A 137 -1.87 2.26 17.03
C ALA A 137 -2.05 3.77 16.79
N SER A 138 -1.33 4.34 15.82
CA SER A 138 -1.39 5.76 15.52
C SER A 138 -2.74 6.22 14.96
N ILE A 139 -3.34 5.42 14.07
CA ILE A 139 -4.67 5.68 13.51
C ILE A 139 -5.71 5.61 14.62
N GLN A 140 -5.65 4.61 15.49
CA GLN A 140 -6.57 4.48 16.61
C GLN A 140 -6.51 5.70 17.54
N GLU A 141 -5.31 6.23 17.82
CA GLU A 141 -5.14 7.45 18.63
C GLU A 141 -5.79 8.69 17.99
N ARG A 142 -5.70 8.83 16.67
CA ARG A 142 -6.07 10.04 15.93
C ARG A 142 -7.51 10.02 15.42
N CYS A 143 -8.00 8.84 15.06
CA CYS A 143 -9.26 8.65 14.35
C CYS A 143 -10.30 7.90 15.20
N PHE A 144 -10.09 7.72 16.51
CA PHE A 144 -10.96 6.92 17.38
C PHE A 144 -12.46 7.17 17.17
N TYR A 145 -12.88 8.44 17.14
CA TYR A 145 -14.28 8.82 17.00
C TYR A 145 -14.81 8.81 15.56
N ARG A 146 -13.93 8.62 14.58
CA ARG A 146 -14.26 8.57 13.15
C ARG A 146 -14.33 7.14 12.63
N LEU A 147 -13.71 6.19 13.33
CA LEU A 147 -13.71 4.80 12.95
C LEU A 147 -15.08 4.15 13.18
N GLU A 148 -15.72 3.73 12.10
CA GLU A 148 -17.00 3.02 12.07
C GLU A 148 -16.83 1.51 12.17
N SER A 149 -15.60 1.00 12.03
CA SER A 149 -15.28 -0.43 12.07
C SER A 149 -13.88 -0.69 12.65
N PRO A 150 -13.60 -1.90 13.16
CA PRO A 150 -12.25 -2.26 13.56
C PRO A 150 -11.29 -2.25 12.37
N ILE A 151 -10.15 -1.56 12.53
CA ILE A 151 -9.09 -1.50 11.50
C ILE A 151 -8.63 -2.93 11.14
N GLN A 152 -8.72 -3.27 9.86
CA GLN A 152 -8.26 -4.56 9.36
C GLN A 152 -6.79 -4.49 8.95
N ARG A 153 -6.09 -5.62 9.08
CA ARG A 153 -4.72 -5.79 8.57
C ARG A 153 -4.61 -7.06 7.76
N VAL A 154 -4.18 -6.92 6.51
CA VAL A 154 -3.92 -8.04 5.60
C VAL A 154 -2.42 -8.12 5.34
N THR A 155 -1.78 -9.10 5.96
CA THR A 155 -0.32 -9.19 6.03
C THR A 155 0.16 -10.55 5.59
N GLY A 156 1.47 -10.75 5.40
CA GLY A 156 2.05 -12.09 5.40
C GLY A 156 1.74 -12.83 6.71
N TRP A 157 1.80 -14.17 6.68
CA TRP A 157 1.59 -14.98 7.88
C TRP A 157 2.80 -14.88 8.82
N ASP A 158 2.59 -15.16 10.11
CA ASP A 158 3.64 -15.25 11.13
C ASP A 158 4.43 -16.57 11.00
N THR A 159 4.99 -16.78 9.83
CA THR A 159 5.85 -17.89 9.46
C THR A 159 7.00 -17.35 8.60
N PRO A 160 8.14 -18.06 8.52
CA PRO A 160 9.12 -17.81 7.47
C PRO A 160 8.46 -17.89 6.08
N PHE A 161 8.99 -17.12 5.13
CA PHE A 161 8.48 -17.10 3.76
C PHE A 161 8.68 -18.48 3.10
N PRO A 162 7.63 -19.16 2.64
CA PRO A 162 7.74 -20.48 2.05
C PRO A 162 8.07 -20.42 0.55
N HIS A 163 8.65 -21.50 0.01
CA HIS A 163 8.89 -21.61 -1.42
C HIS A 163 7.68 -22.18 -2.17
N THR A 164 7.18 -23.35 -1.76
CA THR A 164 6.13 -24.09 -2.50
C THR A 164 4.73 -23.52 -2.31
N THR A 165 4.50 -22.81 -1.20
CA THR A 165 3.20 -22.22 -0.83
C THR A 165 3.27 -20.69 -0.85
N GLU A 166 4.10 -20.13 -1.73
CA GLU A 166 4.27 -18.67 -1.90
C GLU A 166 2.92 -17.95 -2.08
N TRP A 167 2.04 -18.49 -2.92
CA TRP A 167 0.74 -17.88 -3.23
C TRP A 167 -0.30 -18.02 -2.10
N ASP A 168 -0.16 -19.04 -1.24
CA ASP A 168 -0.96 -19.15 -0.01
C ASP A 168 -0.46 -18.17 1.05
N TYR A 169 0.83 -17.85 1.03
CA TYR A 169 1.46 -16.92 1.95
C TYR A 169 1.14 -15.46 1.62
N MET A 170 1.39 -15.07 0.37
CA MET A 170 1.28 -13.69 -0.08
C MET A 170 -0.15 -13.14 0.09
N PRO A 171 -0.31 -11.88 0.52
CA PRO A 171 -1.61 -11.22 0.48
C PRO A 171 -2.09 -11.06 -0.96
N GLY A 172 -2.93 -11.97 -1.43
CA GLY A 172 -3.55 -11.90 -2.75
C GLY A 172 -4.82 -11.02 -2.79
N PRO A 173 -5.34 -10.69 -3.99
CA PRO A 173 -6.50 -9.81 -4.16
C PRO A 173 -7.72 -10.30 -3.38
N ALA A 174 -8.03 -11.59 -3.44
CA ALA A 174 -9.17 -12.18 -2.72
C ALA A 174 -9.07 -11.99 -1.19
N ARG A 175 -7.87 -12.09 -0.60
CA ARG A 175 -7.68 -11.92 0.84
C ARG A 175 -7.85 -10.47 1.28
N ILE A 176 -7.45 -9.54 0.42
CA ILE A 176 -7.63 -8.09 0.62
C ILE A 176 -9.10 -7.71 0.43
N ALA A 177 -9.74 -8.12 -0.66
CA ALA A 177 -11.16 -7.86 -0.92
C ALA A 177 -12.04 -8.38 0.22
N ALA A 178 -11.79 -9.59 0.73
CA ALA A 178 -12.49 -10.12 1.89
C ALA A 178 -12.30 -9.26 3.15
N ALA A 179 -11.15 -8.59 3.32
CA ALA A 179 -10.94 -7.66 4.43
C ALA A 179 -11.69 -6.35 4.24
N ILE A 180 -11.74 -5.84 3.01
CA ILE A 180 -12.56 -4.66 2.67
C ILE A 180 -14.03 -4.98 2.98
N HIS A 181 -14.57 -6.11 2.54
CA HIS A 181 -15.94 -6.51 2.87
C HIS A 181 -16.18 -6.62 4.38
N ARG A 182 -15.26 -7.21 5.15
CA ARG A 182 -15.37 -7.25 6.62
C ARG A 182 -15.42 -5.87 7.27
N THR A 183 -14.83 -4.84 6.66
CA THR A 183 -14.99 -3.48 7.20
C THR A 183 -16.39 -2.95 7.00
N GLN A 184 -17.19 -3.48 6.07
CA GLN A 184 -18.55 -3.03 5.76
C GLN A 184 -19.65 -3.81 6.50
N GLU A 185 -19.28 -4.84 7.24
CA GLU A 185 -20.21 -5.62 8.05
C GLU A 185 -20.59 -4.86 9.34
N ASP A 186 -21.86 -4.99 9.77
CA ASP A 186 -22.43 -4.37 10.98
C ASP A 186 -21.95 -5.03 12.29
#